data_AF-A0A932R4I7-F1
#
_entry.id   AF-A0A932R4I7-F1
#
_cell.length_a   1.000
_cell.length_b   1.000
_cell.length_c   1.000
_cell.angle_alpha   90.00
_cell.angle_beta   90.00
_cell.angle_gamma   90.00
#
_symmetry.space_group_name_H-M   'P 1'
#
loop_
_entity.id
_entity.type
_entity.pdbx_description
1 polymer ?
#
loop_
_entity_poly.entity_id
_entity_poly.type
_entity_poly.pdbx_seq_one_letter_code
_entity_poly.pdbx_strand_id
1 'polypeptide(L)' 'MNQNISFEYDGKKYEVSPAAYPGDMIALPDGRILAVLGWAESLPPQPMGFDTVEFVGVGETFINNIPRAVEVK' A
#
# COMPACT_ATOMS: atom_id res chain seq x y z
N MET A 1 -20.32 -1.55 -2.55
CA MET A 1 -19.49 -2.26 -1.55
C MET A 1 -18.05 -1.90 -1.88
N ASN A 2 -17.39 -1.06 -1.07
CA ASN A 2 -15.97 -0.76 -1.29
C ASN A 2 -15.18 -1.99 -0.83
N GLN A 3 -14.71 -2.78 -1.78
CA GLN A 3 -13.81 -3.90 -1.48
C GLN A 3 -12.42 -3.31 -1.27
N ASN A 4 -11.87 -3.51 -0.07
CA ASN A 4 -10.49 -3.17 0.22
C ASN A 4 -9.54 -4.06 -0.59
N ILE A 5 -8.34 -3.57 -0.81
CA ILE A 5 -7.26 -4.33 -1.43
C ILE A 5 -6.56 -5.07 -0.30
N SER A 6 -6.63 -6.40 -0.29
CA SER A 6 -6.00 -7.25 0.72
C SER A 6 -4.73 -7.88 0.15
N PHE A 7 -3.61 -7.73 0.83
CA PHE A 7 -2.33 -8.28 0.38
C PHE A 7 -1.51 -8.82 1.55
N GLU A 8 -0.55 -9.69 1.25
CA GLU A 8 0.39 -10.21 2.24
C GLU A 8 1.78 -9.65 1.96
N TYR A 9 2.47 -9.20 3.01
CA TYR A 9 3.83 -8.70 2.95
C TYR A 9 4.57 -9.11 4.22
N ASP A 10 5.79 -9.66 4.09
CA ASP A 10 6.60 -10.13 5.23
C ASP A 10 5.86 -11.17 6.13
N GLY A 11 5.03 -12.01 5.52
CA GLY A 11 4.21 -13.01 6.23
C GLY A 11 3.04 -12.43 7.05
N LYS A 12 2.73 -11.15 6.87
CA LYS A 12 1.62 -10.45 7.52
C LYS A 12 0.61 -9.99 6.49
N LYS A 13 -0.67 -10.07 6.85
CA LYS A 13 -1.76 -9.62 5.98
C LYS A 13 -2.09 -8.17 6.25
N TYR A 14 -2.39 -7.44 5.19
CA TYR A 14 -2.71 -6.04 5.20
C TYR A 14 -3.92 -5.76 4.33
N GLU A 15 -4.69 -4.75 4.70
CA GLU A 15 -5.77 -4.20 3.88
C GLU A 15 -5.54 -2.71 3.67
N VAL A 16 -5.72 -2.24 2.44
CA VAL A 16 -5.66 -0.81 2.09
C VAL A 16 -6.89 -0.39 1.30
N SER A 17 -7.26 0.88 1.44
CA SER A 17 -8.33 1.49 0.64
C SER A 17 -8.03 1.36 -0.86
N PRO A 18 -9.03 1.14 -1.72
CA PRO A 18 -8.86 1.12 -3.17
C PRO A 18 -8.28 2.42 -3.74
N ALA A 19 -8.30 3.53 -2.98
CA ALA A 19 -7.60 4.77 -3.32
C ALA A 19 -6.07 4.63 -3.43
N ALA A 20 -5.48 3.51 -2.94
CA ALA A 20 -4.09 3.16 -3.20
C ALA A 20 -3.81 2.88 -4.68
N TYR A 21 -4.82 2.46 -5.43
CA TYR A 21 -4.77 2.46 -6.88
C TYR A 21 -5.37 3.78 -7.41
N PRO A 22 -4.69 4.49 -8.33
CA PRO A 22 -3.46 4.14 -9.06
C PRO A 22 -2.17 4.69 -8.40
N GLY A 23 -2.20 5.03 -7.11
CA GLY A 23 -1.12 5.75 -6.43
C GLY A 23 0.19 4.98 -6.18
N ASP A 24 0.27 3.70 -6.52
CA ASP A 24 1.46 2.81 -6.44
C ASP A 24 2.24 2.86 -5.12
N MET A 25 1.71 3.47 -4.07
CA MET A 25 2.37 3.67 -2.78
C MET A 25 1.40 3.34 -1.66
N ILE A 26 1.87 2.53 -0.72
CA ILE A 26 1.09 2.09 0.43
C ILE A 26 1.95 2.28 1.68
N ALA A 27 1.44 3.05 2.64
CA ALA A 27 2.09 3.22 3.92
C ALA A 27 1.65 2.10 4.89
N LEU A 28 2.60 1.31 5.39
CA LEU A 28 2.37 0.32 6.42
C LEU A 28 2.17 0.98 7.79
N PRO A 29 1.50 0.32 8.74
CA PRO A 29 1.30 0.85 10.10
C PRO A 29 2.62 1.03 10.87
N ASP A 30 3.65 0.28 10.49
CA ASP A 30 5.02 0.35 11.03
C ASP A 30 5.82 1.58 10.54
N GLY A 31 5.25 2.39 9.64
CA GLY A 31 5.88 3.58 9.07
C GLY A 31 6.69 3.34 7.80
N ARG A 32 6.93 2.07 7.44
CA ARG A 32 7.48 1.68 6.13
C ARG A 32 6.51 2.03 5.00
N ILE A 33 7.03 2.37 3.84
CA ILE A 33 6.23 2.62 2.65
C ILE A 33 6.63 1.62 1.57
N LEU A 34 5.63 0.96 1.02
CA LEU A 34 5.77 0.02 -0.08
C LEU A 34 5.40 0.70 -1.39
N ALA A 35 6.28 0.62 -2.38
CA ALA A 35 5.94 0.89 -3.76
C ALA A 35 5.37 -0.38 -4.41
N VAL A 36 4.19 -0.30 -4.99
CA VAL A 36 3.58 -1.39 -5.74
C VAL A 36 4.22 -1.45 -7.12
N LEU A 37 4.84 -2.58 -7.45
CA LEU A 37 5.55 -2.75 -8.73
C LEU A 37 4.59 -2.99 -9.91
N GLY A 38 3.34 -3.33 -9.62
CA GLY A 38 2.30 -3.53 -10.62
C GLY A 38 0.99 -3.98 -10.00
N TRP A 39 -0.09 -3.79 -10.73
CA TRP A 39 -1.44 -4.17 -10.32
C TRP A 39 -1.99 -5.24 -11.25
N ALA A 40 -2.53 -6.30 -10.66
CA ALA A 40 -3.27 -7.31 -11.39
C ALA A 40 -4.63 -6.72 -11.81
N GLU A 41 -5.02 -7.01 -13.04
CA GLU A 41 -6.34 -6.65 -13.60
C GLU A 41 -7.43 -7.48 -12.90
N SER A 42 -7.84 -7.04 -11.72
CA SER A 42 -8.86 -7.65 -10.86
C SER A 42 -9.76 -6.58 -10.25
N LEU A 43 -10.89 -6.99 -9.68
CA LEU A 43 -11.83 -6.08 -9.02
C LEU A 43 -12.02 -6.53 -7.56
N PRO A 44 -11.37 -5.86 -6.58
CA PRO A 44 -10.44 -4.73 -6.73
C PRO A 44 -9.06 -5.16 -7.25
N PRO A 45 -8.26 -4.24 -7.82
CA PRO A 45 -6.93 -4.55 -8.33
C PRO A 45 -6.04 -5.03 -7.19
N GLN A 46 -5.22 -6.06 -7.46
CA GLN A 46 -4.34 -6.66 -6.46
C GLN A 46 -2.88 -6.32 -6.75
N PRO A 47 -2.08 -5.93 -5.75
CA PRO A 47 -0.67 -5.65 -5.96
C PRO A 47 0.08 -6.94 -6.34
N MET A 48 0.89 -6.89 -7.39
CA MET A 48 1.65 -8.04 -7.92
C MET A 48 3.09 -8.11 -7.39
N GLY A 49 3.45 -7.19 -6.51
CA GLY A 49 4.80 -7.12 -5.94
C GLY A 49 4.99 -5.79 -5.23
N PHE A 50 5.95 -5.77 -4.32
CA PHE A 50 6.28 -4.61 -3.51
C PHE A 50 7.78 -4.38 -3.52
N ASP A 51 8.15 -3.11 -3.58
CA ASP A 51 9.49 -2.64 -3.30
C ASP A 51 9.45 -1.71 -2.08
N THR A 52 10.55 -1.65 -1.31
CA THR A 52 10.58 -0.83 -0.09
C THR A 52 11.21 0.51 -0.42
N VAL A 53 10.46 1.59 -0.23
CA VAL A 53 10.97 2.93 -0.52
C VAL A 53 11.44 3.60 0.76
N GLU A 54 12.72 3.93 0.79
CA GLU A 54 13.28 4.82 1.81
C GLU A 54 13.15 6.28 1.34
N PHE A 55 12.32 7.07 2.01
CA PHE A 55 12.18 8.48 1.69
C PHE A 55 13.26 9.30 2.39
N VAL A 56 14.32 9.65 1.65
CA VAL A 56 15.32 10.61 2.11
C VAL A 56 14.91 12.01 1.67
N GLY A 57 14.50 12.86 2.62
CA GLY A 57 14.26 14.29 2.38
C GLY A 57 12.88 14.66 1.83
N VAL A 58 11.89 13.77 1.91
CA VAL A 58 10.52 14.07 1.48
C VAL A 58 9.72 14.61 2.67
N GLY A 59 9.10 15.79 2.51
CA GLY A 59 8.39 16.46 3.59
C GLY A 59 7.24 15.61 4.12
N GLU A 60 7.00 15.70 5.44
CA GLU A 60 5.96 14.94 6.17
C GLU A 60 4.57 15.02 5.49
N THR A 61 4.27 16.11 4.80
CA THR A 61 3.02 16.30 4.04
C THR A 61 2.80 15.24 2.97
N PHE A 62 3.85 14.79 2.27
CA PHE A 62 3.73 13.77 1.23
C PHE A 62 3.35 12.42 1.84
N ILE A 63 4.05 12.03 2.90
CA ILE A 63 3.83 10.76 3.61
C ILE A 63 2.40 10.69 4.17
N ASN A 64 1.86 11.80 4.69
CA ASN A 64 0.50 11.86 5.21
C ASN A 64 -0.60 11.70 4.15
N ASN A 65 -0.28 11.88 2.86
CA ASN A 65 -1.22 11.68 1.76
C ASN A 65 -1.17 10.26 1.18
N ILE A 66 -0.21 9.44 1.60
CA ILE A 66 -0.11 8.05 1.14
C ILE A 66 -1.19 7.21 1.84
N PRO A 67 -1.99 6.43 1.08
CA PRO A 67 -3.00 5.57 1.66
C PRO A 67 -2.37 4.55 2.61
N ARG A 68 -2.89 4.52 3.83
CA ARG A 68 -2.36 3.68 4.91
C ARG A 68 -3.04 2.33 4.91
N ALA A 69 -2.25 1.28 4.86
CA ALA A 69 -2.71 -0.07 5.10
C ALA A 69 -2.92 -0.32 6.61
N VAL A 70 -3.82 -1.23 6.92
CA VAL A 70 -4.03 -1.77 8.27
C VAL A 70 -3.59 -3.23 8.28
N GLU A 71 -2.86 -3.63 9.31
CA GLU A 71 -2.52 -5.05 9.53
C GLU A 71 -3.78 -5.79 9.96
N VAL A 72 -4.05 -6.94 9.34
CA VAL A 72 -5.19 -7.79 9.64
C VAL A 72 -4.72 -9.20 10.02
N LYS A 73 -5.41 -9.82 10.97
CA LYS A 73 -5.07 -11.14 11.51
C LYS A 73 -5.75 -12.27 10.74
#